data_AF-A2FMX1-F1
#
_entry.id   AF-A2FMX1-F1
#
_cell.length_a   1.000
_cell.length_b   1.000
_cell.length_c   1.000
_cell.angle_alpha   90.00
_cell.angle_beta   90.00
_cell.angle_gamma   90.00
#
_symmetry.space_group_name_H-M   'P 1'
#
loop_
_entity.id
_entity.type
_entity.pdbx_description
1 polymer ?
#
loop_
_entity_poly.entity_id
_entity_poly.type
_entity_poly.pdbx_seq_one_letter_code
_entity_poly.pdbx_strand_id
1 'polypeptide(L)'
;MGCFCKEMTKTFIGATLGGMTAIIAERGVKGAQGSANLADIALSGMHVGVNFIAYPVALQVLSDAFPKFKKNKEDPNGNKAIVYVAGGITGALLGTLAKYPIVKVQEFRAKGKTTVSPTEVASRFVDSIGGSIGFAATMGTVAPHVPACPNSLGSWARGHLLVHISDLGATLLSFPVARIRYGASLGGMIQGWAKGRLGTTIIGDATHHFKDVLAFIN
;
A
#
# COMPACT_ATOMS: atom_id res chain seq x y z
N MET A 1 11.33 -17.38 14.29
CA MET A 1 10.62 -16.59 13.26
C MET A 1 11.37 -16.72 11.94
N GLY A 2 10.73 -17.16 10.85
CA GLY A 2 11.40 -17.37 9.56
C GLY A 2 11.88 -16.06 8.91
N CYS A 3 12.84 -16.13 7.97
CA CYS A 3 13.43 -14.98 7.28
C CYS A 3 12.37 -14.04 6.67
N PHE A 4 11.36 -14.60 6.01
CA PHE A 4 10.23 -13.84 5.45
C PHE A 4 9.45 -13.06 6.51
N CYS A 5 9.12 -13.70 7.64
CA CYS A 5 8.39 -13.03 8.73
C CYS A 5 9.18 -11.85 9.31
N LYS A 6 10.50 -11.99 9.48
CA LYS A 6 11.37 -10.91 9.96
C LYS A 6 11.38 -9.72 9.00
N GLU A 7 11.54 -10.00 7.70
CA GLU A 7 11.48 -8.96 6.67
C GLU A 7 10.11 -8.25 6.61
N MET A 8 9.01 -8.99 6.78
CA MET A 8 7.67 -8.40 6.84
C MET A 8 7.47 -7.57 8.10
N THR A 9 7.96 -8.01 9.26
CA THR A 9 7.93 -7.21 10.50
C THR A 9 8.72 -5.91 10.34
N LYS A 10 9.95 -6.01 9.83
CA LYS A 10 10.81 -4.85 9.56
C LYS A 10 10.14 -3.87 8.59
N THR A 11 9.56 -4.39 7.51
CA THR A 11 8.84 -3.59 6.51
C THR A 11 7.58 -2.94 7.10
N PHE A 12 6.81 -3.68 7.89
CA PHE A 12 5.61 -3.16 8.55
C PHE A 12 5.92 -2.01 9.51
N ILE A 13 6.93 -2.18 10.38
CA ILE A 13 7.32 -1.16 11.35
C ILE A 13 7.90 0.05 10.62
N GLY A 14 8.82 -0.17 9.67
CA GLY A 14 9.43 0.91 8.88
C GLY A 14 8.39 1.73 8.12
N ALA A 15 7.44 1.07 7.47
CA ALA A 15 6.36 1.74 6.75
C ALA A 15 5.34 2.41 7.68
N THR A 16 5.11 1.86 8.87
CA THR A 16 4.28 2.52 9.89
C THR A 16 4.88 3.84 10.33
N LEU A 17 6.16 3.83 10.70
CA LEU A 17 6.90 5.03 11.08
C LEU A 17 7.00 6.01 9.91
N GLY A 18 7.25 5.51 8.69
CA GLY A 18 7.28 6.34 7.48
C GLY A 18 5.94 7.02 7.20
N GLY A 19 4.83 6.31 7.39
CA GLY A 19 3.48 6.86 7.33
C GLY A 19 3.25 7.98 8.37
N MET A 20 3.70 7.77 9.60
CA MET A 20 3.60 8.79 10.65
C MET A 20 4.40 10.05 10.29
N THR A 21 5.63 9.88 9.82
CA THR A 21 6.50 10.98 9.38
C THR A 21 5.86 11.77 8.24
N ALA A 22 5.30 11.09 7.24
CA ALA A 22 4.64 11.75 6.12
C ALA A 22 3.42 12.56 6.56
N ILE A 23 2.58 12.04 7.46
CA ILE A 23 1.42 12.77 7.98
C ILE A 23 1.87 14.02 8.74
N ILE A 24 2.91 13.92 9.58
CA ILE A 24 3.45 15.08 10.32
C ILE A 24 4.01 16.12 9.36
N ALA A 25 4.83 15.71 8.40
CA ALA A 25 5.42 16.59 7.40
C ALA A 25 4.35 17.29 6.55
N GLU A 26 3.34 16.54 6.06
CA GLU A 26 2.24 17.11 5.30
C GLU A 26 1.41 18.11 6.10
N ARG A 27 1.16 17.83 7.39
CA ARG A 27 0.49 18.79 8.28
C ARG A 27 1.28 20.09 8.39
N GLY A 28 2.60 20.01 8.52
CA GLY A 28 3.48 21.18 8.55
C GLY A 28 3.44 21.99 7.25
N VAL A 29 3.60 21.32 6.10
CA VAL A 29 3.56 21.96 4.77
C VAL A 29 2.20 22.60 4.48
N LYS A 30 1.10 21.97 4.93
CA LYS A 30 -0.26 22.49 4.76
C LYS A 30 -0.65 23.54 5.80
N GLY A 31 0.24 23.91 6.73
CA GLY A 31 -0.02 24.93 7.74
C GLY A 31 -1.12 24.56 8.74
N ALA A 32 -1.27 23.26 9.04
CA ALA A 32 -2.31 22.78 9.93
C ALA A 32 -2.19 23.39 11.34
N GLN A 33 -3.28 24.00 11.81
CA GLN A 33 -3.35 24.59 13.14
C GLN A 33 -3.69 23.52 14.20
N GLY A 34 -3.09 23.62 15.39
CA GLY A 34 -3.37 22.76 16.54
C GLY A 34 -2.46 21.53 16.72
N SER A 35 -2.61 20.87 17.87
CA SER A 35 -1.76 19.74 18.26
C SER A 35 -1.94 18.52 17.35
N ALA A 36 -0.83 17.86 17.02
CA ALA A 36 -0.85 16.59 16.32
C ALA A 36 -1.44 15.49 17.22
N ASN A 37 -2.55 14.87 16.79
CA ASN A 37 -3.11 13.72 17.49
C ASN A 37 -2.26 12.48 17.18
N LEU A 38 -1.26 12.23 18.03
CA LEU A 38 -0.27 11.17 17.82
C LEU A 38 -0.89 9.78 17.75
N ALA A 39 -1.98 9.52 18.46
CA ALA A 39 -2.67 8.24 18.40
C ALA A 39 -3.32 8.02 17.03
N ASP A 40 -4.00 9.03 16.47
CA ASP A 40 -4.61 8.91 15.15
C ASP A 40 -3.54 8.88 14.04
N ILE A 41 -2.41 9.57 14.25
CA ILE A 41 -1.23 9.48 13.38
C ILE A 41 -0.64 8.07 13.42
N ALA A 42 -0.49 7.46 14.59
CA ALA A 42 0.00 6.08 14.72
C ALA A 42 -0.94 5.06 14.07
N LEU A 43 -2.26 5.19 14.30
CA LEU A 43 -3.27 4.36 13.64
C LEU A 43 -3.20 4.51 12.11
N SER A 44 -3.03 5.75 11.61
CA SER A 44 -2.86 6.03 10.19
C SER A 44 -1.55 5.46 9.62
N GLY A 45 -0.46 5.54 10.38
CA GLY A 45 0.80 4.88 10.05
C GLY A 45 0.63 3.37 9.91
N MET A 46 -0.10 2.72 10.82
CA MET A 46 -0.33 1.27 10.72
C MET A 46 -1.08 0.88 9.44
N HIS A 47 -2.00 1.73 8.93
CA HIS A 47 -2.60 1.49 7.60
C HIS A 47 -1.55 1.45 6.48
N VAL A 48 -0.54 2.33 6.56
CA VAL A 48 0.61 2.33 5.63
C VAL A 48 1.45 1.07 5.82
N GLY A 49 1.74 0.70 7.07
CA GLY A 49 2.40 -0.56 7.41
C GLY A 49 1.72 -1.78 6.77
N VAL A 50 0.41 -1.91 6.94
CA VAL A 50 -0.38 -2.99 6.33
C VAL A 50 -0.29 -2.95 4.81
N ASN A 51 -0.40 -1.77 4.18
CA ASN A 51 -0.29 -1.64 2.71
C ASN A 51 1.02 -2.21 2.16
N PHE A 52 2.13 -1.98 2.85
CA PHE A 52 3.44 -2.42 2.38
C PHE A 52 3.62 -3.94 2.46
N ILE A 53 2.96 -4.61 3.40
CA ILE A 53 3.13 -6.06 3.60
C ILE A 53 2.01 -6.91 3.00
N ALA A 54 0.83 -6.34 2.75
CA ALA A 54 -0.36 -7.11 2.36
C ALA A 54 -0.13 -7.91 1.05
N TYR A 55 0.43 -7.27 0.02
CA TYR A 55 0.69 -7.94 -1.26
C TYR A 55 1.82 -8.98 -1.17
N PRO A 56 3.00 -8.69 -0.59
CA PRO A 56 4.03 -9.72 -0.37
C PRO A 56 3.54 -10.94 0.43
N VAL A 57 2.78 -10.72 1.51
CA VAL A 57 2.20 -11.81 2.30
C VAL A 57 1.17 -12.59 1.47
N ALA A 58 0.33 -11.93 0.69
CA ALA A 58 -0.59 -12.60 -0.22
C ALA A 58 0.13 -13.49 -1.24
N LEU A 59 1.22 -12.99 -1.84
CA LEU A 59 2.04 -13.77 -2.75
C LEU A 59 2.66 -14.99 -2.07
N GLN A 60 3.10 -14.88 -0.82
CA GLN A 60 3.66 -16.00 -0.06
C GLN A 60 2.58 -17.07 0.21
N VAL A 61 1.43 -16.65 0.75
CA VAL A 61 0.30 -17.55 1.05
C VAL A 61 -0.16 -18.30 -0.21
N LEU A 62 -0.31 -17.60 -1.34
CA LEU A 62 -0.70 -18.21 -2.61
C LEU A 62 0.39 -19.14 -3.17
N SER A 63 1.67 -18.79 -3.02
CA SER A 63 2.77 -19.66 -3.44
C SER A 63 2.86 -20.95 -2.63
N ASP A 64 2.59 -20.89 -1.32
CA ASP A 64 2.62 -22.05 -0.43
C ASP A 64 1.40 -22.95 -0.64
N ALA A 65 0.22 -22.37 -0.85
CA ALA A 65 -1.02 -23.13 -1.05
C ALA A 65 -1.17 -23.71 -2.47
N PHE A 66 -0.63 -23.04 -3.50
CA PHE A 66 -0.89 -23.38 -4.90
C PHE A 66 0.40 -23.49 -5.74
N PRO A 67 0.90 -24.71 -6.02
CA PRO A 67 2.11 -24.91 -6.81
C PRO A 67 2.08 -24.28 -8.21
N LYS A 68 0.91 -24.27 -8.87
CA LYS A 68 0.72 -23.61 -10.18
C LYS A 68 0.89 -22.09 -10.08
N PHE A 69 0.42 -21.47 -9.00
CA PHE A 69 0.62 -20.04 -8.77
C PHE A 69 2.10 -19.73 -8.55
N LYS A 70 2.77 -20.53 -7.71
CA LYS A 70 4.22 -20.45 -7.48
C LYS A 70 5.00 -20.52 -8.80
N LYS A 71 4.70 -21.51 -9.65
CA LYS A 71 5.30 -21.63 -10.98
C LYS A 71 5.11 -20.37 -11.83
N ASN A 72 3.88 -19.86 -11.94
CA ASN A 72 3.61 -18.65 -12.73
C ASN A 72 4.34 -17.40 -12.20
N LYS A 73 4.51 -17.30 -10.88
CA LYS A 73 5.22 -16.20 -10.22
C LYS A 73 6.73 -16.27 -10.48
N GLU A 74 7.34 -17.44 -10.35
CA GLU A 74 8.79 -17.64 -10.44
C GLU A 74 9.31 -17.74 -11.88
N ASP A 75 8.55 -18.38 -12.78
CA ASP A 75 8.95 -18.56 -14.19
C ASP A 75 8.89 -17.22 -14.95
N PRO A 76 9.96 -16.75 -15.61
CA PRO A 76 9.93 -15.56 -16.47
C PRO A 76 8.83 -15.60 -17.54
N ASN A 77 8.52 -16.79 -18.07
CA ASN A 77 7.47 -17.02 -19.08
C ASN A 77 6.13 -17.42 -18.46
N GLY A 78 6.03 -17.42 -17.13
CA GLY A 78 4.80 -17.72 -16.40
C GLY A 78 3.70 -16.67 -16.63
N ASN A 79 2.44 -17.05 -16.40
CA ASN A 79 1.32 -16.13 -16.57
C ASN A 79 1.30 -15.06 -15.46
N LYS A 80 1.97 -13.93 -15.69
CA LYS A 80 2.06 -12.81 -14.73
C LYS A 80 0.73 -12.12 -14.48
N ALA A 81 -0.18 -12.10 -15.47
CA ALA A 81 -1.51 -11.53 -15.28
C ALA A 81 -2.29 -12.24 -14.17
N ILE A 82 -2.24 -13.58 -14.13
CA ILE A 82 -2.85 -14.36 -13.04
C ILE A 82 -2.20 -14.02 -11.69
N VAL A 83 -0.87 -13.82 -11.66
CA VAL A 83 -0.15 -13.46 -10.42
C VAL A 83 -0.59 -12.10 -9.90
N TYR A 84 -0.73 -11.11 -10.77
CA TYR A 84 -1.18 -9.76 -10.38
C TYR A 84 -2.64 -9.75 -9.94
N VAL A 85 -3.53 -10.45 -10.65
CA VAL A 85 -4.95 -10.53 -10.30
C VAL A 85 -5.15 -11.30 -9.00
N ALA A 86 -4.68 -12.55 -8.91
CA ALA A 86 -4.90 -13.35 -7.71
C ALA A 86 -4.14 -12.79 -6.51
N GLY A 87 -2.88 -12.38 -6.70
CA GLY A 87 -2.11 -11.69 -5.66
C GLY A 87 -2.75 -10.38 -5.21
N GLY A 88 -3.30 -9.60 -6.14
CA GLY A 88 -3.96 -8.32 -5.85
C GLY A 88 -5.28 -8.52 -5.09
N ILE A 89 -6.11 -9.49 -5.50
CA ILE A 89 -7.34 -9.85 -4.77
C ILE A 89 -7.02 -10.33 -3.35
N THR A 90 -6.06 -11.25 -3.20
CA THR A 90 -5.68 -11.76 -1.87
C THR A 90 -5.01 -10.67 -1.03
N GLY A 91 -4.19 -9.80 -1.62
CA GLY A 91 -3.58 -8.65 -0.95
C GLY A 91 -4.62 -7.64 -0.47
N ALA A 92 -5.61 -7.32 -1.31
CA ALA A 92 -6.78 -6.52 -0.96
C ALA A 92 -7.56 -7.12 0.22
N LEU A 93 -7.78 -8.44 0.22
CA LEU A 93 -8.47 -9.15 1.30
C LEU A 93 -7.70 -9.06 2.62
N LEU A 94 -6.42 -9.48 2.63
CA LEU A 94 -5.59 -9.46 3.82
C LEU A 94 -5.43 -8.03 4.36
N GLY A 95 -5.20 -7.06 3.46
CA GLY A 95 -5.11 -5.65 3.81
C GLY A 95 -6.40 -5.13 4.44
N THR A 96 -7.56 -5.50 3.88
CA THR A 96 -8.87 -5.11 4.44
C THR A 96 -9.08 -5.70 5.82
N LEU A 97 -8.82 -6.99 6.01
CA LEU A 97 -8.99 -7.67 7.29
C LEU A 97 -8.07 -7.11 8.38
N ALA A 98 -6.81 -6.82 8.05
CA ALA A 98 -5.85 -6.26 8.99
C ALA A 98 -6.17 -4.80 9.35
N LYS A 99 -6.66 -4.01 8.39
CA LYS A 99 -6.99 -2.59 8.61
C LYS A 99 -8.33 -2.38 9.30
N TYR A 100 -9.29 -3.28 9.13
CA TYR A 100 -10.65 -3.07 9.61
C TYR A 100 -10.72 -2.80 11.13
N PRO A 101 -10.01 -3.54 12.01
CA PRO A 101 -9.95 -3.20 13.43
C PRO A 101 -9.37 -1.81 13.69
N ILE A 102 -8.34 -1.40 12.95
CA ILE A 102 -7.70 -0.08 13.08
C ILE A 102 -8.70 1.03 12.75
N VAL A 103 -9.47 0.86 11.65
CA VAL A 103 -10.56 1.78 11.29
C VAL A 103 -11.57 1.87 12.44
N LYS A 104 -11.96 0.74 13.03
CA LYS A 104 -12.96 0.75 14.11
C LYS A 104 -12.49 1.44 15.37
N VAL A 105 -11.21 1.30 15.72
CA VAL A 105 -10.59 2.06 16.80
C VAL A 105 -10.59 3.57 16.49
N GLN A 106 -10.25 3.97 15.26
CA GLN A 106 -10.29 5.37 14.83
C GLN A 106 -11.72 5.94 14.89
N GLU A 107 -12.72 5.19 14.44
CA GLU A 107 -14.14 5.59 14.52
C GLU A 107 -14.62 5.73 15.97
N PHE A 108 -14.25 4.79 16.84
CA PHE A 108 -14.58 4.87 18.27
C PHE A 108 -13.95 6.10 18.93
N ARG A 109 -12.67 6.38 18.63
CA ARG A 109 -11.99 7.59 19.14
C ARG A 109 -12.65 8.88 18.65
N ALA A 110 -13.12 8.90 17.40
CA ALA A 110 -13.75 10.09 16.81
C ALA A 110 -15.21 10.31 17.24
N LYS A 111 -15.98 9.23 17.49
CA LYS A 111 -17.45 9.31 17.68
C LYS A 111 -17.94 8.72 19.01
N GLY A 112 -17.07 8.13 19.82
CA GLY A 112 -17.41 7.44 21.08
C GLY A 112 -18.19 6.14 20.92
N LYS A 113 -18.49 5.71 19.68
CA LYS A 113 -19.21 4.48 19.36
C LYS A 113 -18.73 3.89 18.04
N THR A 114 -18.79 2.58 17.92
CA THR A 114 -18.47 1.87 16.68
C THR A 114 -19.39 0.66 16.51
N THR A 115 -19.67 0.32 15.26
CA THR A 115 -20.43 -0.88 14.89
C THR A 115 -19.61 -1.68 13.89
N VAL A 116 -19.52 -2.98 14.15
CA VAL A 116 -18.93 -3.94 13.21
C VAL A 116 -20.02 -4.39 12.25
N SER A 117 -19.74 -4.31 10.95
CA SER A 117 -20.65 -4.72 9.90
C SER A 117 -19.91 -5.53 8.84
N PRO A 118 -20.34 -6.79 8.58
CA PRO A 118 -19.82 -7.59 7.47
C PRO A 118 -19.99 -6.89 6.11
N THR A 119 -21.06 -6.12 5.91
CA THR A 119 -21.29 -5.39 4.66
C THR A 119 -20.26 -4.27 4.45
N GLU A 120 -19.80 -3.66 5.54
CA GLU A 120 -18.73 -2.66 5.46
C GLU A 120 -17.38 -3.29 5.17
N VAL A 121 -17.08 -4.45 5.75
CA VAL A 121 -15.86 -5.22 5.43
C VAL A 121 -15.86 -5.58 3.95
N ALA A 122 -16.95 -6.15 3.45
CA ALA A 122 -17.10 -6.49 2.03
C ALA A 122 -17.00 -5.25 1.13
N SER A 123 -17.62 -4.13 1.52
CA SER A 123 -17.49 -2.86 0.82
C SER A 123 -16.04 -2.43 0.68
N ARG A 124 -15.30 -2.38 1.79
CA ARG A 124 -13.88 -1.95 1.80
C ARG A 124 -13.00 -2.89 1.00
N PHE A 125 -13.29 -4.19 1.08
CA PHE A 125 -12.60 -5.19 0.26
C PHE A 125 -12.78 -4.88 -1.22
N VAL A 126 -14.02 -4.73 -1.69
CA VAL A 126 -14.33 -4.42 -3.09
C VAL A 126 -13.64 -3.13 -3.56
N ASP A 127 -13.60 -2.09 -2.72
CA ASP A 127 -12.91 -0.84 -3.04
C ASP A 127 -11.40 -0.99 -3.20
N SER A 128 -10.80 -1.94 -2.47
CA SER A 128 -9.35 -2.15 -2.46
C SER A 128 -8.83 -3.06 -3.59
N ILE A 129 -9.70 -3.85 -4.23
CA ILE A 129 -9.32 -4.82 -5.28
C ILE A 129 -8.66 -4.10 -6.46
N GLY A 130 -9.34 -3.10 -7.02
CA GLY A 130 -8.85 -2.38 -8.20
C GLY A 130 -7.50 -1.74 -7.94
N GLY A 131 -7.33 -1.13 -6.77
CA GLY A 131 -6.07 -0.49 -6.39
C GLY A 131 -4.94 -1.49 -6.25
N SER A 132 -5.19 -2.61 -5.57
CA SER A 132 -4.16 -3.63 -5.34
C SER A 132 -3.72 -4.33 -6.62
N ILE A 133 -4.66 -4.71 -7.50
CA ILE A 133 -4.33 -5.31 -8.79
C ILE A 133 -3.62 -4.29 -9.68
N GLY A 134 -4.12 -3.06 -9.76
CA GLY A 134 -3.61 -2.03 -10.65
C GLY A 134 -2.18 -1.65 -10.30
N PHE A 135 -1.89 -1.47 -9.01
CA PHE A 135 -0.53 -1.23 -8.55
C PHE A 135 0.41 -2.38 -8.93
N ALA A 136 0.03 -3.61 -8.61
CA ALA A 136 0.86 -4.79 -8.85
C ALA A 136 1.13 -5.01 -10.35
N ALA A 137 0.10 -4.91 -11.17
CA ALA A 137 0.20 -5.08 -12.62
C ALA A 137 1.08 -4.00 -13.25
N THR A 138 0.88 -2.73 -12.88
CA THR A 138 1.70 -1.64 -13.40
C THR A 138 3.15 -1.75 -12.94
N MET A 139 3.40 -1.97 -11.64
CA MET A 139 4.76 -2.13 -11.12
C MET A 139 5.49 -3.29 -11.81
N GLY A 140 4.86 -4.46 -11.86
CA GLY A 140 5.46 -5.67 -12.43
C GLY A 140 5.67 -5.60 -13.95
N THR A 141 4.90 -4.77 -14.65
CA THR A 141 5.04 -4.58 -16.10
C THR A 141 6.04 -3.48 -16.44
N VAL A 142 6.01 -2.34 -15.72
CA VAL A 142 6.83 -1.17 -16.06
C VAL A 142 8.25 -1.30 -15.52
N ALA A 143 8.42 -1.80 -14.29
CA ALA A 143 9.73 -1.83 -13.64
C ALA A 143 10.85 -2.55 -14.43
N PRO A 144 10.59 -3.68 -15.12
CA PRO A 144 11.60 -4.34 -15.95
C PRO A 144 12.07 -3.52 -17.15
N HIS A 145 11.26 -2.59 -17.64
CA HIS A 145 11.57 -1.77 -18.81
C HIS A 145 12.21 -0.43 -18.49
N VAL A 146 12.24 -0.03 -17.21
CA VAL A 146 12.91 1.20 -16.78
C VAL A 146 14.35 0.86 -16.35
N PRO A 147 15.38 1.33 -17.09
CA PRO A 147 16.78 1.00 -16.83
C PRO A 147 17.20 1.32 -15.41
N ALA A 148 18.07 0.50 -14.82
CA ALA A 148 18.68 0.81 -13.54
C ALA A 148 19.65 2.00 -13.70
N CYS A 149 19.59 2.95 -12.78
CA CYS A 149 20.54 4.06 -12.74
C CYS A 149 21.68 3.71 -11.77
N PRO A 150 22.96 3.89 -12.15
CA PRO A 150 24.10 3.48 -11.33
C PRO A 150 24.38 4.43 -10.15
N ASN A 151 23.87 5.66 -10.18
CA ASN A 151 24.05 6.63 -9.10
C ASN A 151 22.83 6.68 -8.17
N SER A 152 23.07 7.03 -6.90
CA SER A 152 22.07 7.03 -5.83
C SER A 152 20.86 7.91 -6.13
N LEU A 153 21.06 9.12 -6.67
CA LEU A 153 19.98 10.03 -7.02
C LEU A 153 19.09 9.47 -8.14
N GLY A 154 19.70 8.87 -9.16
CA GLY A 154 18.99 8.23 -10.25
C GLY A 154 18.24 6.99 -9.77
N SER A 155 18.84 6.16 -8.91
CA SER A 155 18.15 5.01 -8.31
C SER A 155 16.96 5.44 -7.47
N TRP A 156 17.12 6.51 -6.68
CA TRP A 156 16.07 7.14 -5.88
C TRP A 156 14.93 7.66 -6.77
N ALA A 157 15.25 8.47 -7.78
CA ALA A 157 14.27 9.05 -8.69
C ALA A 157 13.51 7.97 -9.47
N ARG A 158 14.22 6.93 -9.93
CA ARG A 158 13.63 5.77 -10.59
C ARG A 158 12.65 5.04 -9.66
N GLY A 159 13.04 4.79 -8.41
CA GLY A 159 12.19 4.10 -7.43
C GLY A 159 10.87 4.84 -7.22
N HIS A 160 10.94 6.15 -6.95
CA HIS A 160 9.75 6.98 -6.78
C HIS A 160 8.91 7.11 -8.04
N LEU A 161 9.54 7.26 -9.21
CA LEU A 161 8.82 7.30 -10.50
C LEU A 161 7.98 6.02 -10.71
N LEU A 162 8.57 4.86 -10.45
CA LEU A 162 7.87 3.58 -10.57
C LEU A 162 6.69 3.47 -9.59
N VAL A 163 6.87 3.92 -8.35
CA VAL A 163 5.78 3.95 -7.36
C VAL A 163 4.66 4.88 -7.82
N HIS A 164 4.98 6.11 -8.26
CA HIS A 164 3.98 7.08 -8.73
C HIS A 164 3.19 6.59 -9.94
N ILE A 165 3.86 5.98 -10.92
CA ILE A 165 3.21 5.38 -12.09
C ILE A 165 2.32 4.19 -11.66
N SER A 166 2.77 3.39 -10.69
CA SER A 166 2.00 2.26 -10.17
C SER A 166 0.77 2.70 -9.38
N ASP A 167 0.88 3.77 -8.58
CA ASP A 167 -0.25 4.41 -7.91
C ASP A 167 -1.27 4.99 -8.92
N LEU A 168 -0.79 5.50 -10.05
CA LEU A 168 -1.67 5.94 -11.13
C LEU A 168 -2.39 4.71 -11.74
N GLY A 169 -1.67 3.62 -12.00
CA GLY A 169 -2.25 2.35 -12.46
C GLY A 169 -3.33 1.81 -11.52
N ALA A 170 -3.06 1.85 -10.21
CA ALA A 170 -4.01 1.53 -9.14
C ALA A 170 -5.27 2.40 -9.21
N THR A 171 -5.08 3.71 -9.40
CA THR A 171 -6.17 4.68 -9.52
C THR A 171 -7.06 4.38 -10.74
N LEU A 172 -6.44 4.13 -11.90
CA LEU A 172 -7.15 3.81 -13.14
C LEU A 172 -7.95 2.52 -13.03
N LEU A 173 -7.38 1.47 -12.43
CA LEU A 173 -8.08 0.19 -12.28
C LEU A 173 -9.16 0.23 -11.19
N SER A 174 -9.06 1.15 -10.23
CA SER A 174 -10.12 1.40 -9.24
C SER A 174 -11.30 2.20 -9.79
N PHE A 175 -11.10 2.95 -10.88
CA PHE A 175 -12.10 3.88 -11.42
C PHE A 175 -13.45 3.24 -11.75
N PRO A 176 -13.54 2.07 -12.44
CA PRO A 176 -14.84 1.48 -12.77
C PRO A 176 -15.69 1.21 -11.52
N VAL A 177 -15.09 0.65 -10.48
CA VAL A 177 -15.77 0.38 -9.19
C VAL A 177 -16.17 1.70 -8.53
N ALA A 178 -15.26 2.68 -8.48
CA ALA A 178 -15.53 3.98 -7.87
C ALA A 178 -16.64 4.76 -8.60
N ARG A 179 -16.70 4.67 -9.93
CA ARG A 179 -17.73 5.32 -10.75
C ARG A 179 -19.12 4.72 -10.52
N ILE A 180 -19.20 3.39 -10.43
CA ILE A 180 -20.46 2.67 -10.23
C ILE A 180 -20.98 2.86 -8.80
N ARG A 181 -20.11 2.78 -7.80
CA ARG A 181 -20.51 2.79 -6.39
C ARG A 181 -20.69 4.20 -5.81
N TYR A 182 -19.88 5.16 -6.26
CA TYR A 182 -19.80 6.48 -5.64
C TYR A 182 -20.01 7.63 -6.63
N GLY A 183 -20.26 7.34 -7.91
CA GLY A 183 -20.40 8.38 -8.93
C GLY A 183 -19.10 9.17 -9.18
N ALA A 184 -17.94 8.63 -8.79
CA ALA A 184 -16.65 9.33 -8.89
C ALA A 184 -16.31 9.68 -10.35
N SER A 185 -15.68 10.83 -10.58
CA SER A 185 -15.14 11.21 -11.88
C SER A 185 -13.67 10.81 -11.99
N LEU A 186 -13.25 10.41 -13.19
CA LEU A 186 -11.85 10.03 -13.44
C LEU A 186 -10.90 11.21 -13.16
N GLY A 187 -11.28 12.41 -13.61
CA GLY A 187 -10.51 13.63 -13.34
C GLY A 187 -10.33 13.91 -11.85
N GLY A 188 -11.38 13.70 -11.04
CA GLY A 188 -11.30 13.84 -9.59
C GLY A 188 -10.35 12.83 -8.94
N MET A 189 -10.37 11.58 -9.41
CA MET A 189 -9.44 10.54 -8.93
C MET A 189 -7.98 10.84 -9.29
N ILE A 190 -7.72 11.26 -10.54
CA ILE A 190 -6.37 11.66 -10.99
C ILE A 190 -5.88 12.88 -10.21
N GLN A 191 -6.75 13.86 -9.96
CA GLN A 191 -6.39 15.03 -9.15
C GLN A 191 -6.06 14.63 -7.70
N GLY A 192 -6.83 13.70 -7.12
CA GLY A 192 -6.57 13.13 -5.79
C GLY A 192 -5.20 12.45 -5.73
N TRP A 193 -4.90 11.59 -6.72
CA TRP A 193 -3.57 10.99 -6.89
C TRP A 193 -2.47 12.05 -6.98
N ALA A 194 -2.65 13.06 -7.84
CA ALA A 194 -1.63 14.08 -8.08
C ALA A 194 -1.30 14.89 -6.81
N LYS A 195 -2.30 15.17 -5.97
CA LYS A 195 -2.16 15.84 -4.68
C LYS A 195 -1.46 14.97 -3.61
N GLY A 196 -1.60 13.65 -3.69
CA GLY A 196 -1.02 12.70 -2.73
C GLY A 196 0.46 12.37 -2.96
N ARG A 197 1.03 12.75 -4.11
CA ARG A 197 2.40 12.35 -4.51
C ARG A 197 3.48 12.74 -3.50
N LEU A 198 3.38 13.92 -2.89
CA LEU A 198 4.37 14.36 -1.90
C LEU A 198 4.40 13.41 -0.69
N GLY A 199 3.22 13.06 -0.15
CA GLY A 199 3.08 12.10 0.92
C GLY A 199 3.68 10.74 0.55
N THR A 200 3.38 10.22 -0.64
CA THR A 200 3.94 8.95 -1.12
C THR A 200 5.48 8.97 -1.16
N THR A 201 6.09 10.06 -1.66
CA THR A 201 7.55 10.20 -1.67
C THR A 201 8.13 10.20 -0.25
N ILE A 202 7.55 10.98 0.67
CA ILE A 202 8.02 11.04 2.07
C ILE A 202 7.88 9.68 2.75
N ILE A 203 6.78 8.97 2.51
CA ILE A 203 6.57 7.60 3.02
C ILE A 203 7.69 6.70 2.52
N GLY A 204 8.00 6.72 1.22
CA GLY A 204 9.06 5.89 0.63
C GLY A 204 10.42 6.13 1.27
N ASP A 205 10.82 7.40 1.38
CA ASP A 205 12.12 7.79 1.94
C ASP A 205 12.22 7.45 3.43
N ALA A 206 11.21 7.82 4.21
CA ALA A 206 11.19 7.55 5.64
C ALA A 206 11.13 6.04 5.92
N THR A 207 10.37 5.27 5.13
CA THR A 207 10.33 3.81 5.24
C THR A 207 11.70 3.19 5.01
N HIS A 208 12.42 3.62 3.98
CA HIS A 208 13.78 3.15 3.71
C HIS A 208 14.71 3.45 4.90
N HIS A 209 14.71 4.70 5.37
CA HIS A 209 15.51 5.11 6.51
C HIS A 209 15.21 4.26 7.77
N PHE A 210 13.94 4.08 8.12
CA PHE A 210 13.59 3.28 9.30
C PHE A 210 13.91 1.81 9.11
N LYS A 211 13.81 1.26 7.89
CA LYS A 211 14.29 -0.12 7.63
C LYS A 211 15.79 -0.25 7.87
N ASP A 212 16.60 0.75 7.52
CA ASP A 212 18.04 0.72 7.79
C ASP A 212 18.33 0.78 9.30
N VAL A 213 17.61 1.62 10.05
CA VAL A 213 17.70 1.68 11.52
C VAL A 213 17.27 0.35 12.16
N LEU A 214 16.25 -0.30 11.61
CA LEU A 214 15.74 -1.60 12.07
C LEU A 214 16.56 -2.79 11.55
N ALA A 215 17.78 -2.58 11.06
CA ALA A 215 18.66 -3.65 10.60
C ALA A 215 19.04 -4.67 11.69
N PHE A 216 18.77 -4.38 12.97
CA PHE A 216 18.94 -5.35 14.07
C PHE A 216 17.86 -6.45 14.09
N ILE A 217 16.73 -6.25 13.39
CA ILE A 217 15.70 -7.28 13.20
C ILE A 217 16.16 -8.20 12.04
N ASN A 218 17.21 -8.99 12.31
CA ASN A 218 17.75 -10.03 11.42
C ASN A 218 17.33 -11.43 11.87
#